data_AF-A0A7U9XIR4-F1
#
_entry.id   AF-A0A7U9XIR4-F1
#
_cell.length_a   1.000
_cell.length_b   1.000
_cell.length_c   1.000
_cell.angle_alpha   90.00
_cell.angle_beta   90.00
_cell.angle_gamma   90.00
#
_symmetry.space_group_name_H-M   'P 1'
#
loop_
_entity.id
_entity.type
_entity.pdbx_description
1 polymer ?
#
loop_
_entity_poly.entity_id
_entity_poly.type
_entity_poly.pdbx_seq_one_letter_code
_entity_poly.pdbx_strand_id
1 'polypeptide(L)'
;MDYVQEHTPEEISAIIAPQFKETDQDTITTIVTRYYDQDTWKENLIFEEESFELLQDILEDAKELTKRAPYQDLVTTEFAEKAAK
;
A
#
# COMPACT_ATOMS: atom_id res chain seq x y z
N MET A 1 -8.48 2.36 -5.10
CA MET A 1 -7.26 3.20 -4.97
C MET A 1 -7.27 4.27 -6.06
N ASP A 2 -8.46 4.64 -6.49
CA ASP A 2 -8.68 5.20 -7.81
C ASP A 2 -8.24 6.65 -7.83
N TYR A 3 -8.50 7.36 -6.72
CA TYR A 3 -8.04 8.74 -6.54
C TYR A 3 -6.54 8.90 -6.79
N VAL A 4 -5.71 8.03 -6.22
CA VAL A 4 -4.25 8.14 -6.36
C VAL A 4 -3.74 7.67 -7.73
N GLN A 5 -4.53 6.88 -8.46
CA GLN A 5 -4.21 6.43 -9.82
C GLN A 5 -4.65 7.44 -10.89
N GLU A 6 -5.70 8.22 -10.61
CA GLU A 6 -6.32 9.14 -11.57
C GLU A 6 -5.80 10.58 -11.46
N HIS A 7 -5.02 10.89 -10.42
CA HIS A 7 -4.56 12.25 -10.13
C HIS A 7 -3.04 12.36 -10.11
N THR A 8 -2.54 13.57 -10.34
CA THR A 8 -1.10 13.83 -10.31
C THR A 8 -0.56 13.92 -8.88
N PRO A 9 0.75 13.73 -8.67
CA PRO A 9 1.38 13.94 -7.37
C PRO A 9 1.06 15.29 -6.71
N GLU A 10 0.94 16.35 -7.50
CA GLU A 10 0.61 17.70 -7.02
C GLU A 10 -0.84 17.80 -6.52
N GLU A 11 -1.78 17.16 -7.21
CA GLU A 11 -3.19 17.12 -6.81
C GLU A 11 -3.37 16.31 -5.53
N ILE A 12 -2.72 15.15 -5.47
CA ILE A 12 -2.71 14.29 -4.28
C ILE A 12 -2.08 15.02 -3.09
N SER A 13 -0.91 15.64 -3.29
CA SER A 13 -0.19 16.33 -2.22
C SER A 13 -0.99 17.50 -1.65
N ALA A 14 -1.67 18.28 -2.50
CA ALA A 14 -2.51 19.40 -2.07
C ALA A 14 -3.68 18.96 -1.16
N ILE A 15 -4.26 17.78 -1.40
CA ILE A 15 -5.37 17.25 -0.61
C ILE A 15 -4.92 16.77 0.76
N ILE A 16 -3.77 16.13 0.84
CA ILE A 16 -3.26 15.57 2.10
C ILE A 16 -2.49 16.59 2.93
N ALA A 17 -2.03 17.70 2.34
CA ALA A 17 -1.26 18.74 3.02
C ALA A 17 -1.83 19.21 4.37
N PRO A 18 -3.16 19.38 4.58
CA PRO A 18 -3.71 19.75 5.87
C PRO A 18 -3.45 18.74 7.01
N GLN A 19 -3.14 17.48 6.67
CA GLN A 19 -2.80 16.41 7.60
C GLN A 19 -1.31 16.45 8.01
N PHE A 20 -0.46 17.14 7.23
CA PHE A 20 0.99 17.25 7.40
C PHE A 20 1.42 18.71 7.64
N LYS A 21 0.85 19.35 8.67
CA LYS A 21 1.04 20.79 8.95
C LYS A 21 2.49 21.24 9.16
N GLU A 22 3.36 20.31 9.53
CA GLU A 22 4.78 20.55 9.80
C GLU A 22 5.67 20.26 8.58
N THR A 23 5.09 19.81 7.47
CA THR A 23 5.80 19.47 6.24
C THR A 23 5.39 20.44 5.15
N ASP A 24 6.37 21.01 4.44
CA ASP A 24 6.10 21.92 3.33
C ASP A 24 5.54 21.16 2.12
N GLN A 25 4.74 21.88 1.32
CA GLN A 25 4.05 21.33 0.15
C GLN A 25 5.00 20.68 -0.86
N ASP A 26 6.18 21.26 -1.07
CA ASP A 26 7.16 20.78 -2.04
C ASP A 26 7.77 19.45 -1.57
N THR A 27 8.04 19.31 -0.28
CA THR A 27 8.49 18.06 0.35
C THR A 27 7.41 16.98 0.24
N ILE A 28 6.15 17.30 0.53
CA ILE A 28 5.04 16.33 0.40
C ILE A 28 4.93 15.86 -1.06
N THR A 29 4.94 16.80 -2.01
CA THR A 29 4.89 16.48 -3.45
C THR A 29 6.06 15.59 -3.86
N THR A 30 7.28 15.91 -3.42
CA THR A 30 8.48 15.10 -3.73
C THR A 30 8.34 13.66 -3.22
N ILE A 31 7.82 13.48 -2.00
CA ILE A 31 7.58 12.15 -1.43
C ILE A 31 6.51 11.41 -2.23
N VAL A 32 5.40 12.08 -2.54
CA VAL A 32 4.28 11.52 -3.32
C VAL A 32 4.75 11.09 -4.71
N THR A 33 5.47 11.95 -5.45
CA THR A 33 6.03 11.65 -6.76
C THR A 33 6.92 10.41 -6.71
N ARG A 34 7.77 10.28 -5.68
CA ARG A 34 8.63 9.10 -5.54
C ARG A 34 7.83 7.80 -5.41
N TYR A 35 6.76 7.78 -4.61
CA TYR A 35 5.91 6.58 -4.47
C TYR A 35 5.08 6.30 -5.72
N TYR A 36 4.64 7.35 -6.41
CA TYR A 36 3.91 7.28 -7.67
C TYR A 36 4.79 6.67 -8.78
N ASP A 37 6.01 7.19 -8.98
CA ASP A 37 6.95 6.71 -10.01
C ASP A 37 7.46 5.28 -9.74
N GLN A 38 7.47 4.87 -8.47
CA GLN A 38 7.81 3.50 -8.06
C GLN A 38 6.67 2.51 -8.25
N ASP A 39 5.46 2.98 -8.61
CA ASP A 39 4.26 2.16 -8.71
C ASP A 39 4.00 1.36 -7.42
N THR A 40 4.24 2.00 -6.27
CA THR A 40 4.16 1.34 -4.96
C THR A 40 2.71 1.14 -4.50
N TRP A 41 1.78 1.91 -5.04
CA TRP A 41 0.38 1.86 -4.64
C TRP A 41 -0.37 0.81 -5.42
N LYS A 42 -0.96 -0.16 -4.70
CA LYS A 42 -1.75 -1.19 -5.35
C LYS A 42 -2.94 -0.60 -6.12
N GLU A 43 -3.24 -1.23 -7.24
CA GLU A 43 -4.42 -0.91 -8.05
C GLU A 43 -5.72 -1.17 -7.27
N ASN A 44 -5.71 -2.18 -6.39
CA ASN A 44 -6.85 -2.59 -5.59
C ASN A 44 -6.48 -2.79 -4.10
N LEU A 45 -7.49 -3.00 -3.26
CA LEU A 45 -7.33 -3.22 -1.82
C LEU A 45 -7.22 -4.70 -1.44
N ILE A 46 -7.13 -5.61 -2.42
CA ILE A 46 -7.09 -7.05 -2.20
C ILE A 46 -5.64 -7.44 -1.91
N PHE A 47 -5.41 -7.95 -0.70
CA PHE A 47 -4.10 -8.45 -0.31
C PHE A 47 -3.97 -9.93 -0.71
N GLU A 48 -3.41 -10.18 -1.89
CA GLU A 48 -3.34 -11.51 -2.51
C GLU A 48 -2.55 -12.56 -1.72
N GLU A 49 -2.95 -13.83 -1.84
CA GLU A 49 -2.28 -14.96 -1.19
C GLU A 49 -0.81 -15.11 -1.64
N GLU A 50 -0.50 -14.86 -2.91
CA GLU A 50 0.88 -14.87 -3.41
C GLU A 50 1.76 -13.81 -2.72
N SER A 51 1.23 -12.60 -2.50
CA SER A 51 1.94 -11.54 -1.76
C SER A 51 2.22 -11.97 -0.31
N PHE A 52 1.29 -12.70 0.30
CA PHE A 52 1.44 -13.21 1.66
C PHE A 52 2.46 -14.36 1.73
N GLU A 53 2.43 -15.31 0.80
CA GLU A 53 3.42 -16.38 0.72
C GLU A 53 4.84 -15.83 0.50
N LEU A 54 4.99 -14.82 -0.37
CA LEU A 54 6.27 -14.13 -0.55
C LEU A 54 6.78 -13.49 0.75
N LEU A 55 5.89 -12.88 1.54
CA LEU A 55 6.25 -12.34 2.85
C LEU A 55 6.75 -13.46 3.79
N GLN A 56 6.09 -14.62 3.78
CA GLN A 56 6.52 -15.76 4.59
C GLN A 56 7.89 -16.30 4.14
N ASP A 57 8.13 -16.38 2.82
CA ASP A 57 9.42 -16.77 2.26
C ASP A 57 10.55 -15.85 2.78
N ILE A 58 10.35 -14.53 2.72
CA ILE A 58 11.35 -13.55 3.20
C ILE A 58 11.62 -13.72 4.70
N LEU A 59 10.59 -13.93 5.51
CA LEU A 59 10.74 -14.10 6.95
C LEU A 59 11.40 -15.45 7.31
N GLU A 60 11.13 -16.51 6.54
CA GLU A 60 11.76 -17.82 6.69
C GLU A 60 13.25 -17.76 6.32
N ASP A 61 13.58 -17.11 5.20
CA ASP A 61 14.96 -16.89 4.75
C ASP A 61 15.76 -16.06 5.77
N ALA A 62 15.11 -15.06 6.38
CA ALA A 62 15.68 -14.26 7.47
C ALA A 62 15.78 -15.02 8.81
N LYS A 63 15.21 -16.22 8.92
CA LYS A 63 15.08 -17.02 10.15
C LYS A 63 14.24 -16.37 11.25
N GLU A 64 13.37 -15.44 10.87
CA GLU A 64 12.42 -14.75 11.75
C GLU A 64 11.06 -15.46 11.82
N LEU A 65 10.78 -16.39 10.89
CA LEU A 65 9.56 -17.20 10.89
C LEU A 65 9.86 -18.63 11.35
N THR A 66 9.27 -19.02 12.49
CA THR A 66 9.40 -20.38 13.03
C THR A 66 8.42 -21.37 12.40
N LYS A 67 7.26 -20.88 11.94
CA LYS A 67 6.20 -21.68 11.32
C LYS A 67 5.35 -20.79 10.42
N ARG A 68 5.04 -21.27 9.21
CA ARG A 68 4.08 -20.60 8.32
C ARG A 68 2.66 -20.61 8.87
N ALA A 69 1.95 -19.50 8.65
CA ALA A 69 0.53 -19.35 8.94
C ALA A 69 -0.28 -19.56 7.64
N PRO A 70 -1.46 -20.19 7.71
CA PRO A 70 -2.38 -20.22 6.58
C PRO A 70 -2.89 -18.81 6.27
N TYR A 71 -2.93 -18.44 4.99
CA TYR A 71 -3.40 -17.13 4.54
C TYR A 71 -4.80 -16.77 5.09
N GLN A 72 -5.75 -17.71 5.00
CA GLN A 72 -7.14 -17.52 5.42
C GLN A 72 -7.31 -17.30 6.93
N ASP A 73 -6.32 -17.67 7.74
CA ASP A 73 -6.37 -17.46 9.20
C ASP A 73 -6.02 -16.01 9.58
N LEU A 74 -5.27 -15.30 8.72
CA LEU A 74 -4.74 -13.96 9.01
C LEU A 74 -5.26 -12.88 8.07
N VAL A 75 -5.71 -13.23 6.87
CA VAL A 75 -6.15 -12.28 5.85
C VAL A 75 -7.64 -12.48 5.57
N THR A 76 -8.37 -11.36 5.58
CA THR A 76 -9.77 -11.31 5.13
C THR A 76 -9.89 -10.34 3.95
N THR A 77 -10.35 -10.86 2.81
CA THR A 77 -10.59 -10.06 1.59
C THR A 77 -12.02 -9.58 1.47
N GLU A 78 -12.94 -10.02 2.34
CA GLU A 78 -14.38 -9.80 2.22
C GLU A 78 -14.73 -8.31 2.07
N PHE A 79 -14.11 -7.44 2.87
CA PHE A 79 -14.39 -6.00 2.81
C PHE A 79 -13.79 -5.34 1.57
N ALA A 80 -12.58 -5.75 1.16
CA ALA A 80 -11.93 -5.24 -0.03
C ALA A 80 -12.70 -5.63 -1.31
N GLU A 81 -13.17 -6.88 -1.39
CA GLU A 81 -13.99 -7.37 -2.49
C GLU A 81 -15.36 -6.68 -2.55
N LYS A 82 -15.95 -6.36 -1.40
CA LYS A 82 -17.20 -5.59 -1.34
C LYS A 82 -17.01 -4.15 -1.81
N ALA A 83 -15.87 -3.53 -1.48
CA ALA A 83 -15.57 -2.15 -1.86
C ALA A 83 -15.12 -2.01 -3.32
N ALA A 84 -14.63 -3.08 -3.94
CA ALA A 84 -14.22 -3.11 -5.35
C ALA A 84 -15.40 -3.31 -6.34
N LYS A 85 -16.63 -3.47 -5.85
CA LYS A 85 -17.86 -3.60 -6.64
C LYS A 85 -18.64 -2.29 -6.67
#